data_AF-E9B4A9-F1
#
_entry.id   AF-E9B4A9-F1
#
_cell.length_a   1.000
_cell.length_b   1.000
_cell.length_c   1.000
_cell.angle_alpha   90.00
_cell.angle_beta   90.00
_cell.angle_gamma   90.00
#
_symmetry.space_group_name_H-M   'P 1'
#
loop_
_entity.id
_entity.type
_entity.pdbx_description
1 polymer ?
#
loop_
_entity_poly.entity_id
_entity_poly.type
_entity_poly.pdbx_seq_one_letter_code
_entity_poly.pdbx_strand_id
1 'polypeptide(L)'
;MNFTNATSSTESGDGVRLQQQQLNAGAGQSPHITKENIESFNYFQLFGLGTPTASSAAAATGGSGGGIDAAIPDIDVAAVRRVYRRLSLRFHPDKDDSDEARHAFEVVHTALETIIDPTKLAAYVKTLVEEGGGAGGSGVPGEEARQRQRAHQAHVEAQWAADMLVQRAQERLAKEAAARQAAQEREEAAQRLLSELTSSLNTPFQLMEAELVRDWDVDEEMVGMKTKEVMKVLRQLESADGAWTSHVMHEGASRKRDREDTAR
;
A
#
# COMPACT_ATOMS: atom_id res chain seq x y z
N MET A 1 23.09 1.13 -38.60
CA MET A 1 22.84 0.62 -39.96
C MET A 1 21.94 -0.60 -39.83
N ASN A 2 20.68 -0.45 -40.23
CA ASN A 2 19.68 -1.51 -40.29
C ASN A 2 20.10 -2.61 -41.26
N PHE A 3 19.77 -3.87 -40.96
CA PHE A 3 19.31 -4.81 -41.99
C PHE A 3 18.25 -5.75 -41.41
N THR A 4 17.00 -5.44 -41.73
CA THR A 4 15.85 -6.36 -41.79
C THR A 4 15.81 -7.03 -43.16
N ASN A 5 15.04 -8.13 -43.23
CA ASN A 5 14.49 -8.86 -44.39
C ASN A 5 15.28 -10.02 -45.01
N ALA A 6 14.64 -11.18 -44.98
CA ALA A 6 14.45 -12.13 -46.10
C ALA A 6 13.50 -13.25 -45.60
N THR A 7 12.22 -13.33 -46.01
CA THR A 7 11.70 -14.12 -47.16
C THR A 7 11.93 -15.63 -47.00
N SER A 8 11.01 -16.56 -47.25
CA SER A 8 9.63 -16.64 -47.74
C SER A 8 9.37 -18.15 -47.99
N SER A 9 8.12 -18.60 -47.96
CA SER A 9 7.61 -19.71 -48.81
C SER A 9 8.08 -21.14 -48.47
N THR A 10 7.36 -22.25 -48.67
CA THR A 10 6.00 -22.65 -49.08
C THR A 10 5.96 -24.19 -48.84
N GLU A 11 4.76 -24.80 -48.94
CA GLU A 11 4.46 -26.25 -49.10
C GLU A 11 4.01 -26.96 -47.80
N SER A 12 2.70 -27.15 -47.57
CA SER A 12 1.70 -28.00 -48.25
C SER A 12 1.80 -29.49 -47.89
N GLY A 13 0.70 -30.06 -47.37
CA GLY A 13 0.38 -31.47 -47.61
C GLY A 13 0.04 -32.32 -46.39
N ASP A 14 -1.27 -32.38 -46.10
CA ASP A 14 -2.03 -33.60 -45.80
C ASP A 14 -1.74 -34.46 -44.55
N GLY A 15 -2.74 -34.42 -43.65
CA GLY A 15 -2.95 -35.37 -42.56
C GLY A 15 -4.35 -35.26 -41.97
N VAL A 16 -5.38 -35.18 -42.82
CA VAL A 16 -6.79 -35.29 -42.43
C VAL A 16 -7.10 -36.71 -41.95
N ARG A 17 -7.48 -36.86 -40.68
CA ARG A 17 -8.31 -37.89 -40.01
C ARG A 17 -7.77 -38.00 -38.58
N LEU A 18 -8.43 -37.44 -37.57
CA LEU A 18 -9.62 -38.02 -36.95
C LEU A 18 -10.58 -36.90 -36.54
N GLN A 19 -11.43 -36.49 -37.47
CA GLN A 19 -12.78 -36.13 -37.07
C GLN A 19 -13.55 -37.44 -36.87
N GLN A 20 -14.42 -37.45 -35.85
CA GLN A 20 -15.65 -38.26 -35.73
C GLN A 20 -15.73 -39.03 -34.42
N GLN A 21 -16.17 -38.35 -33.36
CA GLN A 21 -17.40 -38.79 -32.68
C GLN A 21 -18.04 -37.65 -31.87
N GLN A 22 -18.46 -36.62 -32.59
CA GLN A 22 -19.56 -35.77 -32.16
C GLN A 22 -20.63 -35.99 -33.23
N LEU A 23 -21.89 -36.17 -32.80
CA LEU A 23 -23.05 -36.63 -33.56
C LEU A 23 -23.26 -38.16 -33.60
N ASN A 24 -23.77 -38.70 -32.49
CA ASN A 24 -24.78 -39.77 -32.58
C ASN A 24 -25.84 -39.52 -31.50
N ALA A 25 -26.82 -38.69 -31.83
CA ALA A 25 -28.08 -38.62 -31.12
C ALA A 25 -28.89 -39.88 -31.51
N GLY A 26 -28.98 -40.83 -30.60
CA GLY A 26 -29.69 -42.08 -30.82
C GLY A 26 -29.52 -43.05 -29.66
N ALA A 27 -30.41 -42.94 -28.68
CA ALA A 27 -30.84 -43.97 -27.73
C ALA A 27 -29.74 -44.87 -27.12
N GLY A 28 -29.27 -44.53 -25.91
CA GLY A 28 -28.70 -45.53 -24.99
C GLY A 28 -27.47 -45.13 -24.18
N GLN A 29 -26.85 -43.97 -24.42
CA GLN A 29 -25.68 -43.55 -23.63
C GLN A 29 -26.14 -42.83 -22.36
N SER A 30 -25.79 -43.41 -21.21
CA SER A 30 -26.00 -42.81 -19.90
C SER A 30 -25.33 -41.42 -19.86
N PRO A 31 -25.97 -40.38 -19.33
CA PRO A 31 -25.38 -39.05 -19.28
C PRO A 31 -24.00 -39.10 -18.60
N HIS A 32 -22.98 -38.55 -19.26
CA HIS A 32 -21.63 -38.45 -18.71
C HIS A 32 -21.62 -37.45 -17.55
N ILE A 33 -21.97 -37.93 -16.35
CA ILE A 33 -21.95 -37.14 -15.11
C ILE A 33 -20.50 -37.05 -14.63
N THR A 34 -19.96 -35.82 -14.64
CA THR A 34 -18.63 -35.44 -14.15
C THR A 34 -18.76 -34.48 -12.96
N LYS A 35 -17.67 -34.19 -12.24
CA LYS A 35 -17.67 -33.40 -10.99
C LYS A 35 -18.14 -31.97 -11.25
N GLU A 36 -17.72 -31.43 -12.37
CA GLU A 36 -17.97 -30.07 -12.84
C GLU A 36 -19.36 -29.89 -13.50
N ASN A 37 -20.02 -30.98 -13.92
CA ASN A 37 -21.28 -30.90 -14.67
C ASN A 37 -22.49 -31.39 -13.86
N ILE A 38 -22.29 -31.79 -12.61
CA ILE A 38 -23.34 -32.45 -11.80
C ILE A 38 -24.51 -31.51 -11.44
N GLU A 39 -24.24 -30.21 -11.32
CA GLU A 39 -25.24 -29.18 -11.04
C GLU A 39 -26.09 -28.82 -12.26
N SER A 40 -25.59 -29.09 -13.47
CA SER A 40 -26.34 -28.78 -14.70
C SER A 40 -27.45 -29.80 -14.98
N PHE A 41 -27.46 -30.93 -14.28
CA PHE A 41 -28.46 -31.96 -14.45
C PHE A 41 -29.60 -31.81 -13.43
N ASN A 42 -30.82 -31.90 -13.93
CA ASN A 42 -32.01 -32.04 -13.09
C ASN A 42 -31.91 -33.31 -12.22
N TYR A 43 -32.52 -33.32 -11.03
CA TYR A 43 -32.53 -34.49 -10.15
C TYR A 43 -33.08 -35.73 -10.85
N PHE A 44 -34.12 -35.61 -11.67
CA PHE A 44 -34.62 -36.74 -12.46
C PHE A 44 -33.59 -37.24 -13.48
N GLN A 45 -32.88 -36.33 -14.16
CA GLN A 45 -31.85 -36.67 -15.14
C GLN A 45 -30.62 -37.35 -14.51
N LEU A 46 -30.28 -36.95 -13.27
CA LEU A 46 -29.18 -37.53 -12.50
C LEU A 46 -29.44 -39.01 -12.16
N PHE A 47 -30.70 -39.36 -11.87
CA PHE A 47 -31.11 -40.73 -11.59
C PHE A 47 -31.59 -41.51 -12.82
N GLY A 48 -31.55 -40.89 -14.02
CA GLY A 48 -32.03 -41.50 -15.26
C GLY A 48 -33.55 -41.71 -15.28
N LEU A 49 -34.28 -40.93 -14.49
CA LEU A 49 -35.73 -40.91 -14.46
C LEU A 49 -36.24 -39.96 -15.56
N GLY A 50 -37.35 -40.32 -16.20
CA GLY A 50 -38.00 -39.44 -17.16
C GLY A 50 -38.49 -38.16 -16.47
N THR A 51 -38.01 -37.00 -16.89
CA THR A 51 -38.54 -35.71 -16.43
C THR A 51 -40.01 -35.60 -16.88
N PRO A 52 -40.97 -35.33 -15.99
CA PRO A 52 -42.34 -35.03 -16.40
C PRO A 52 -42.36 -33.66 -17.07
N THR A 53 -42.02 -33.60 -18.36
CA THR A 53 -42.21 -32.38 -19.14
C THR A 53 -43.71 -32.21 -19.39
N ALA A 54 -44.18 -30.96 -19.44
CA ALA A 54 -45.59 -30.63 -19.71
C ALA A 54 -46.15 -31.30 -20.99
N SER A 55 -45.28 -31.71 -21.92
CA SER A 55 -45.65 -32.47 -23.12
C SER A 55 -46.06 -33.92 -22.84
N SER A 56 -45.51 -34.57 -21.81
CA SER A 56 -45.90 -35.93 -21.40
C SER A 56 -47.21 -35.96 -20.59
N ALA A 57 -47.53 -34.87 -19.88
CA ALA A 57 -48.80 -34.70 -19.18
C ALA A 57 -50.00 -34.61 -20.14
N ALA A 58 -49.79 -34.11 -21.36
CA ALA A 58 -50.83 -34.07 -22.39
C ALA A 58 -51.10 -35.43 -23.05
N ALA A 59 -50.10 -36.32 -23.12
CA ALA A 59 -50.21 -37.62 -23.79
C ALA A 59 -50.90 -38.72 -22.94
N ALA A 60 -51.01 -38.54 -21.62
CA ALA A 60 -51.64 -39.50 -20.72
C ALA A 60 -53.18 -39.30 -20.56
N THR A 61 -53.78 -38.33 -21.24
CA THR A 61 -55.22 -38.03 -21.15
C THR A 61 -56.06 -38.93 -22.07
N GLY A 62 -55.99 -40.23 -21.81
CA GLY A 62 -56.77 -41.27 -22.49
C GLY A 62 -57.17 -42.38 -21.53
N GLY A 63 -57.61 -42.04 -20.32
CA GLY A 63 -58.02 -43.02 -19.31
C GLY A 63 -58.71 -42.37 -18.13
N SER A 64 -60.02 -42.55 -18.03
CA SER A 64 -60.89 -42.00 -16.98
C SER A 64 -60.67 -42.70 -15.64
N GLY A 65 -60.44 -41.94 -14.56
CA GLY A 65 -60.40 -42.44 -13.18
C GLY A 65 -59.76 -41.44 -12.23
N GLY A 66 -60.56 -40.77 -11.40
CA GLY A 66 -60.19 -39.57 -10.65
C GLY A 66 -59.23 -39.78 -9.46
N GLY A 67 -58.38 -38.77 -9.26
CA GLY A 67 -57.54 -38.53 -8.10
C GLY A 67 -56.74 -37.25 -8.37
N ILE A 68 -56.76 -36.29 -7.45
CA ILE A 68 -56.05 -35.00 -7.50
C ILE A 68 -54.55 -35.16 -7.22
N ASP A 69 -53.96 -36.25 -7.70
CA ASP A 69 -52.55 -36.57 -7.53
C ASP A 69 -51.80 -35.99 -8.72
N ALA A 70 -51.40 -34.74 -8.59
CA ALA A 70 -50.60 -34.03 -9.58
C ALA A 70 -49.33 -34.83 -9.91
N ALA A 71 -49.37 -35.60 -11.01
CA ALA A 71 -48.24 -36.07 -11.81
C ALA A 71 -46.99 -36.50 -11.01
N ILE A 72 -47.14 -37.25 -9.92
CA ILE A 72 -46.00 -37.91 -9.26
C ILE A 72 -45.67 -39.13 -10.12
N PRO A 73 -44.51 -39.16 -10.82
CA PRO A 73 -44.10 -40.35 -11.54
C PRO A 73 -43.93 -41.50 -10.55
N ASP A 74 -44.39 -42.70 -10.92
CA ASP A 74 -44.11 -43.91 -10.15
C ASP A 74 -42.59 -44.14 -10.16
N ILE A 75 -41.94 -43.91 -9.02
CA ILE A 75 -40.49 -43.95 -8.90
C ILE A 75 -40.09 -45.28 -8.29
N ASP A 76 -39.31 -46.04 -9.06
CA ASP A 76 -38.61 -47.20 -8.54
C ASP A 76 -37.49 -46.75 -7.58
N VAL A 77 -37.83 -46.64 -6.30
CA VAL A 77 -36.90 -46.29 -5.21
C VAL A 77 -35.70 -47.23 -5.18
N ALA A 78 -35.84 -48.50 -5.60
CA ALA A 78 -34.72 -49.43 -5.65
C ALA A 78 -33.73 -49.06 -6.77
N ALA A 79 -34.21 -48.60 -7.93
CA ALA A 79 -33.36 -48.09 -9.01
C ALA A 79 -32.62 -46.81 -8.58
N VAL A 80 -33.32 -45.86 -7.94
CA VAL A 80 -32.72 -44.61 -7.44
C VAL A 80 -31.60 -44.89 -6.44
N ARG A 81 -31.84 -45.78 -5.47
CA ARG A 81 -30.82 -46.17 -4.47
C ARG A 81 -29.61 -46.89 -5.09
N ARG A 82 -29.81 -47.66 -6.18
CA ARG A 82 -28.70 -48.30 -6.92
C ARG A 82 -27.83 -47.27 -7.64
N VAL A 83 -28.45 -46.25 -8.25
CA VAL A 83 -27.73 -45.16 -8.92
C VAL A 83 -27.01 -44.27 -7.91
N TYR A 84 -27.67 -43.93 -6.79
CA TYR A 84 -27.04 -43.23 -5.66
C TYR A 84 -25.77 -43.94 -5.20
N ARG A 85 -25.85 -45.25 -4.89
CA ARG A 85 -24.68 -46.04 -4.48
C ARG A 85 -23.55 -45.98 -5.50
N ARG A 86 -23.87 -45.99 -6.80
CA ARG A 86 -22.88 -45.89 -7.88
C ARG A 86 -22.22 -44.51 -7.93
N LEU A 87 -23.00 -43.44 -7.80
CA LEU A 87 -22.50 -42.06 -7.84
C LEU A 87 -21.72 -41.70 -6.56
N SER A 88 -22.21 -42.11 -5.40
CA SER A 88 -21.52 -41.95 -4.11
C SER A 88 -20.16 -42.62 -4.08
N LEU A 89 -20.00 -43.79 -4.69
CA LEU A 89 -18.69 -44.45 -4.80
C LEU A 89 -17.72 -43.73 -5.76
N ARG A 90 -18.24 -42.95 -6.72
CA ARG A 90 -17.44 -42.16 -7.67
C ARG A 90 -17.04 -40.79 -7.10
N PHE A 91 -17.84 -40.23 -6.22
CA PHE A 91 -17.61 -38.92 -5.59
C PHE A 91 -17.35 -39.02 -4.08
N HIS A 92 -16.87 -40.16 -3.60
CA HIS A 92 -16.60 -40.33 -2.17
C HIS A 92 -15.37 -39.51 -1.76
N PRO A 93 -15.44 -38.72 -0.66
CA PRO A 93 -14.32 -37.88 -0.22
C PRO A 93 -13.05 -38.69 0.06
N ASP A 94 -13.19 -39.96 0.48
CA ASP A 94 -12.07 -40.89 0.72
C ASP A 94 -11.24 -41.24 -0.53
N LYS A 95 -11.82 -41.15 -1.73
CA LYS A 95 -11.10 -41.44 -2.99
C LYS A 95 -10.63 -40.16 -3.70
N ASP A 96 -11.36 -39.07 -3.50
CA ASP A 96 -11.12 -37.77 -4.12
C ASP A 96 -11.38 -36.67 -3.09
N ASP A 97 -10.32 -36.13 -2.48
CA ASP A 97 -10.38 -35.06 -1.47
C ASP A 97 -10.63 -33.66 -2.06
N SER A 98 -11.01 -33.54 -3.33
CA SER A 98 -11.28 -32.25 -3.96
C SER A 98 -12.60 -31.65 -3.46
N ASP A 99 -12.63 -30.33 -3.27
CA ASP A 99 -13.85 -29.61 -2.87
C ASP A 99 -15.00 -29.83 -3.87
N GLU A 100 -14.67 -30.00 -5.15
CA GLU A 100 -15.62 -30.34 -6.21
C GLU A 100 -16.27 -31.73 -6.01
N ALA A 101 -15.54 -32.71 -5.49
CA ALA A 101 -16.08 -34.05 -5.23
C ALA A 101 -17.01 -34.05 -4.01
N ARG A 102 -16.68 -33.27 -2.97
CA ARG A 102 -17.55 -33.05 -1.82
C ARG A 102 -18.85 -32.38 -2.24
N HIS A 103 -18.76 -31.33 -3.04
CA HIS A 103 -19.93 -30.65 -3.57
C HIS A 103 -20.81 -31.58 -4.42
N ALA A 104 -20.21 -32.35 -5.32
CA ALA A 104 -20.92 -33.33 -6.14
C ALA A 104 -21.63 -34.40 -5.30
N PHE A 105 -21.01 -34.86 -4.21
CA PHE A 105 -21.63 -35.82 -3.29
C PHE A 105 -22.85 -35.23 -2.56
N GLU A 106 -22.75 -33.99 -2.10
CA GLU A 106 -23.85 -33.27 -1.44
C GLU A 106 -25.04 -33.04 -2.39
N VAL A 107 -24.77 -32.69 -3.65
CA VAL A 107 -25.82 -32.53 -4.69
C VAL A 107 -26.54 -33.86 -4.93
N VAL A 108 -25.81 -34.95 -5.09
CA VAL A 108 -26.39 -36.30 -5.29
C VAL A 108 -27.21 -36.75 -4.08
N HIS A 109 -26.74 -36.42 -2.87
CA HIS A 109 -27.45 -36.73 -1.62
C HIS A 109 -28.75 -35.93 -1.49
N THR A 110 -28.70 -34.63 -1.74
CA THR A 110 -29.87 -33.74 -1.71
C THR A 110 -30.92 -34.16 -2.75
N ALA A 111 -30.47 -34.55 -3.94
CA ALA A 111 -31.34 -35.05 -5.00
C ALA A 111 -32.05 -36.36 -4.58
N LEU A 112 -31.34 -37.28 -3.92
CA LEU A 112 -31.91 -38.51 -3.38
C LEU A 112 -32.99 -38.21 -2.33
N GLU A 113 -32.69 -37.35 -1.36
CA GLU A 113 -33.65 -36.99 -0.31
C GLU A 113 -34.93 -36.37 -0.87
N THR A 114 -34.77 -35.52 -1.90
CA THR A 114 -35.89 -34.86 -2.58
C THR A 114 -36.76 -35.87 -3.34
N ILE A 115 -36.16 -36.92 -3.92
CA ILE A 115 -36.89 -37.94 -4.69
C ILE A 115 -37.53 -39.00 -3.80
N ILE A 116 -36.92 -39.34 -2.66
CA ILE A 116 -37.46 -40.32 -1.71
C ILE A 116 -38.69 -39.78 -0.98
N ASP A 117 -38.70 -38.49 -0.64
CA ASP A 117 -39.83 -37.87 0.05
C ASP A 117 -40.89 -37.40 -0.97
N PRO A 118 -42.09 -38.00 -1.00
CA PRO A 118 -43.13 -37.65 -1.97
C PRO A 118 -43.58 -36.19 -1.84
N THR A 119 -43.47 -35.61 -0.65
CA THR A 119 -43.85 -34.20 -0.39
C THR A 119 -42.84 -33.25 -1.03
N LYS A 120 -41.54 -33.52 -0.84
CA LYS A 120 -40.47 -32.73 -1.45
C LYS A 120 -40.43 -32.91 -2.96
N LEU A 121 -40.72 -34.12 -3.43
CA LEU A 121 -40.83 -34.40 -4.84
C LEU A 121 -41.95 -33.59 -5.49
N ALA A 122 -43.16 -33.59 -4.91
CA ALA A 122 -44.28 -32.83 -5.45
C ALA A 122 -43.97 -31.32 -5.52
N ALA A 123 -43.31 -30.79 -4.49
CA ALA A 123 -42.82 -29.41 -4.50
C ALA A 123 -41.79 -29.15 -5.62
N TYR A 124 -40.83 -30.06 -5.79
CA TYR A 124 -39.79 -29.96 -6.82
C TYR A 124 -40.35 -30.09 -8.25
N VAL A 125 -41.29 -30.99 -8.48
CA VAL A 125 -41.99 -31.14 -9.77
C VAL A 125 -42.79 -29.87 -10.08
N LYS A 126 -43.45 -29.29 -9.09
CA LYS A 126 -44.17 -28.01 -9.25
C LYS A 126 -43.22 -26.88 -9.66
N THR A 127 -42.08 -26.73 -8.99
CA THR A 127 -41.09 -25.70 -9.35
C THR A 127 -40.52 -25.94 -10.75
N LEU A 128 -40.29 -27.20 -11.13
CA LEU A 128 -39.78 -27.54 -12.45
C LEU A 128 -40.77 -27.19 -13.59
N VAL A 129 -42.07 -27.35 -13.34
CA VAL A 129 -43.13 -26.96 -14.28
C VAL A 129 -43.27 -25.44 -14.37
N GLU A 130 -43.12 -24.72 -13.26
CA GLU A 130 -43.14 -23.26 -13.21
C GLU A 130 -41.91 -22.65 -13.93
N GLU A 131 -40.73 -23.23 -13.73
CA GLU A 131 -39.47 -22.78 -14.36
C GLU A 131 -39.42 -23.11 -15.86
N GLY A 132 -40.03 -24.22 -16.29
CA GLY A 132 -40.17 -24.58 -17.70
C GLY A 132 -41.27 -23.82 -18.46
N GLY A 133 -42.10 -23.01 -17.78
CA GLY A 133 -43.32 -22.40 -18.34
C GLY A 133 -43.28 -20.90 -18.62
N GLY A 134 -42.16 -20.20 -18.38
CA GLY A 134 -42.15 -18.72 -18.34
C GLY A 134 -41.01 -18.04 -19.09
N ALA A 135 -41.09 -17.98 -20.42
CA ALA A 135 -40.30 -17.06 -21.22
C ALA A 135 -41.05 -15.72 -21.39
N GLY A 136 -40.73 -14.70 -20.60
CA GLY A 136 -41.26 -13.34 -20.76
C GLY A 136 -41.06 -12.47 -19.50
N GLY A 137 -40.32 -11.37 -19.63
CA GLY A 137 -39.75 -10.62 -18.51
C GLY A 137 -40.71 -10.04 -17.47
N SER A 138 -40.28 -10.10 -16.21
CA SER A 138 -40.66 -9.20 -15.11
C SER A 138 -39.69 -9.43 -13.96
N GLY A 139 -39.16 -8.35 -13.38
CA GLY A 139 -38.14 -8.39 -12.32
C GLY A 139 -38.52 -9.34 -11.20
N VAL A 140 -37.57 -10.21 -10.84
CA VAL A 140 -37.78 -11.24 -9.83
C VAL A 140 -37.92 -10.55 -8.46
N PRO A 141 -39.01 -10.73 -7.71
CA PRO A 141 -39.19 -10.10 -6.39
C PRO A 141 -38.11 -10.48 -5.35
N GLY A 142 -37.33 -11.54 -5.61
CA GLY A 142 -36.15 -11.91 -4.84
C GLY A 142 -34.84 -11.19 -5.23
N GLU A 143 -34.71 -10.69 -6.46
CA GLU A 143 -33.51 -9.95 -6.90
C GLU A 143 -33.45 -8.56 -6.28
N GLU A 144 -34.59 -7.87 -6.15
CA GLU A 144 -34.64 -6.54 -5.55
C GLU A 144 -34.33 -6.59 -4.04
N ALA A 145 -34.78 -7.64 -3.34
CA ALA A 145 -34.43 -7.88 -1.94
C ALA A 145 -32.93 -8.16 -1.76
N ARG A 146 -32.34 -8.99 -2.63
CA ARG A 146 -30.89 -9.24 -2.65
C ARG A 146 -30.10 -7.98 -3.02
N GLN A 147 -30.61 -7.16 -3.94
CA GLN A 147 -29.97 -5.91 -4.34
C GLN A 147 -29.98 -4.89 -3.19
N ARG A 148 -31.09 -4.77 -2.44
CA ARG A 148 -31.18 -3.94 -1.24
C ARG A 148 -30.25 -4.44 -0.13
N GLN A 149 -30.15 -5.75 0.05
CA GLN A 149 -29.23 -6.34 1.02
C GLN A 149 -27.76 -6.05 0.67
N ARG A 150 -27.38 -6.18 -0.61
CA ARG A 150 -26.05 -5.78 -1.11
C ARG A 150 -25.78 -4.29 -0.93
N ALA A 151 -26.75 -3.43 -1.24
CA ALA A 151 -26.61 -1.99 -1.05
C ALA A 151 -26.44 -1.62 0.43
N HIS A 152 -27.15 -2.29 1.34
CA HIS A 152 -26.99 -2.10 2.77
C HIS A 152 -25.59 -2.56 3.24
N GLN A 153 -25.15 -3.75 2.82
CA GLN A 153 -23.80 -4.25 3.12
C GLN A 153 -22.73 -3.28 2.60
N ALA A 154 -22.83 -2.84 1.35
CA ALA A 154 -21.90 -1.88 0.76
C ALA A 154 -21.87 -0.55 1.53
N HIS A 155 -23.01 -0.09 2.07
CA HIS A 155 -23.05 1.13 2.89
C HIS A 155 -22.34 0.93 4.24
N VAL A 156 -22.57 -0.20 4.90
CA VAL A 156 -21.90 -0.54 6.17
C VAL A 156 -20.39 -0.67 5.96
N GLU A 157 -19.98 -1.34 4.89
CA GLU A 157 -18.57 -1.46 4.50
C GLU A 157 -17.95 -0.11 4.17
N ALA A 158 -18.68 0.77 3.47
CA ALA A 158 -18.21 2.12 3.17
C ALA A 158 -18.00 2.96 4.44
N GLN A 159 -18.88 2.83 5.44
CA GLN A 159 -18.70 3.49 6.74
C GLN A 159 -17.45 2.95 7.45
N TRP A 160 -17.28 1.63 7.50
CA TRP A 160 -16.10 1.04 8.14
C TRP A 160 -14.80 1.41 7.41
N ALA A 161 -14.82 1.44 6.07
CA ALA A 161 -13.69 1.88 5.26
C ALA A 161 -13.35 3.36 5.50
N ALA A 162 -14.36 4.22 5.67
CA ALA A 162 -14.15 5.63 6.00
C ALA A 162 -13.47 5.79 7.37
N ASP A 163 -13.94 5.08 8.39
CA ASP A 163 -13.35 5.10 9.74
C ASP A 163 -11.90 4.59 9.72
N MET A 164 -11.62 3.51 8.98
CA MET A 164 -10.26 2.99 8.81
C MET A 164 -9.32 4.01 8.15
N LEU A 165 -9.80 4.78 7.17
CA LEU A 165 -9.00 5.85 6.54
C LEU A 165 -8.72 7.00 7.51
N VAL A 166 -9.71 7.39 8.32
CA VAL A 166 -9.54 8.41 9.36
C VAL A 166 -8.51 7.96 10.40
N GLN A 167 -8.62 6.72 10.88
CA GLN A 167 -7.66 6.15 11.83
C GLN A 167 -6.23 6.15 11.25
N ARG A 168 -6.08 5.70 9.99
CA ARG A 168 -4.76 5.69 9.33
C ARG A 168 -4.21 7.09 9.12
N ALA A 169 -5.05 8.08 8.85
CA ALA A 169 -4.62 9.47 8.76
C ALA A 169 -4.14 10.01 10.12
N GLN A 170 -4.86 9.70 11.20
CA GLN A 170 -4.44 10.04 12.56
C GLN A 170 -3.10 9.40 12.93
N GLU A 171 -2.91 8.12 12.62
CA GLU A 171 -1.64 7.42 12.85
C GLU A 171 -0.49 8.05 12.06
N ARG A 172 -0.72 8.47 10.81
CA ARG A 172 0.31 9.17 10.02
C ARG A 172 0.68 10.49 10.65
N LEU A 173 -0.30 11.28 11.08
CA LEU A 173 -0.05 12.54 11.78
C LEU A 173 0.69 12.33 13.11
N ALA A 174 0.29 11.34 13.90
CA ALA A 174 0.96 10.99 15.15
C ALA A 174 2.40 10.52 14.90
N LYS A 175 2.63 9.68 13.88
CA LYS A 175 3.95 9.22 13.50
C LYS A 175 4.84 10.35 12.98
N GLU A 176 4.27 11.29 12.21
CA GLU A 176 4.99 12.47 11.74
C GLU A 176 5.34 13.41 12.90
N ALA A 177 4.42 13.63 13.84
CA ALA A 177 4.66 14.42 15.04
C ALA A 177 5.76 13.79 15.90
N ALA A 178 5.70 12.48 16.14
CA ALA A 178 6.74 11.74 16.86
C ALA A 178 8.10 11.81 16.13
N ALA A 179 8.10 11.73 14.79
CA ALA A 179 9.32 11.88 14.00
C ALA A 179 9.92 13.29 14.10
N ARG A 180 9.09 14.34 14.14
CA ARG A 180 9.53 15.72 14.36
C ARG A 180 10.14 15.90 15.75
N GLN A 181 9.50 15.38 16.79
CA GLN A 181 10.03 15.42 18.15
C GLN A 181 11.37 14.69 18.25
N ALA A 182 11.46 13.49 17.69
CA ALA A 182 12.72 12.74 17.67
C ALA A 182 13.82 13.47 16.88
N ALA A 183 13.48 14.23 15.84
CA ALA A 183 14.43 15.07 15.11
C ALA A 183 14.91 16.25 15.96
N GLN A 184 14.00 16.95 16.65
CA GLN A 184 14.34 18.04 17.56
C GLN A 184 15.25 17.56 18.70
N GLU A 185 14.92 16.44 19.34
CA GLU A 185 15.75 15.85 20.40
C GLU A 185 17.16 15.48 19.88
N ARG A 186 17.26 14.98 18.65
CA ARG A 186 18.57 14.70 18.02
C ARG A 186 19.35 15.97 17.75
N GLU A 187 18.71 17.02 17.26
CA GLU A 187 19.34 18.32 17.03
C GLU A 187 19.80 18.95 18.34
N GLU A 188 18.97 18.93 19.38
CA GLU A 188 19.34 19.41 20.72
C GLU A 188 20.50 18.62 21.31
N ALA A 189 20.48 17.28 21.18
CA ALA A 189 21.60 16.45 21.61
C ALA A 189 22.89 16.80 20.86
N ALA A 190 22.82 17.02 19.55
CA ALA A 190 23.96 17.46 18.74
C ALA A 190 24.47 18.85 19.16
N GLN A 191 23.56 19.80 19.43
CA GLN A 191 23.93 21.13 19.91
C GLN A 191 24.58 21.08 21.29
N ARG A 192 24.09 20.21 22.19
CA ARG A 192 24.73 20.01 23.50
C ARG A 192 26.18 19.54 23.33
N LEU A 193 26.40 18.50 22.53
CA LEU A 193 27.75 18.02 22.23
C LEU A 193 28.63 19.13 21.62
N LEU A 194 28.09 19.91 20.68
CA LEU A 194 28.82 21.02 20.09
C LEU A 194 29.17 22.09 21.13
N SER A 195 28.25 22.40 22.05
CA SER A 195 28.46 23.37 23.13
C SER A 195 29.49 22.88 24.15
N GLU A 196 29.51 21.58 24.47
CA GLU A 196 30.51 20.95 25.32
C GLU A 196 31.90 21.03 24.66
N LEU A 197 32.01 20.69 23.38
CA LEU A 197 33.25 20.82 22.62
C LEU A 197 33.73 22.27 22.54
N THR A 198 32.82 23.20 22.23
CA THR A 198 33.16 24.63 22.09
C THR A 198 33.57 25.22 23.44
N SER A 199 32.85 24.94 24.52
CA SER A 199 33.21 25.42 25.86
C SER A 199 34.54 24.82 26.33
N SER A 200 34.82 23.55 26.04
CA SER A 200 36.10 22.90 26.36
C SER A 200 37.29 23.52 25.63
N LEU A 201 37.08 24.06 24.43
CA LEU A 201 38.13 24.71 23.62
C LEU A 201 38.26 26.20 23.90
N ASN A 202 37.15 26.88 24.16
CA ASN A 202 37.13 28.33 24.37
C ASN A 202 37.62 28.71 25.78
N THR A 203 37.37 27.88 26.79
CA THR A 203 37.86 28.14 28.16
C THR A 203 39.39 28.20 28.28
N PRO A 204 40.20 27.25 27.74
CA PRO A 204 41.65 27.37 27.81
C PRO A 204 42.17 28.52 26.94
N PHE A 205 41.54 28.79 25.79
CA PHE A 205 41.93 29.91 24.93
C PHE A 205 41.65 31.27 25.61
N GLN A 206 40.50 31.43 26.26
CA GLN A 206 40.15 32.63 27.03
C GLN A 206 41.04 32.82 28.26
N LEU A 207 41.42 31.74 28.94
CA LEU A 207 42.36 31.82 30.07
C LEU A 207 43.75 32.27 29.59
N MET A 208 44.23 31.73 28.47
CA MET A 208 45.48 32.14 27.85
C MET A 208 45.40 33.58 27.36
N GLU A 209 44.30 33.98 26.70
CA GLU A 209 44.08 35.37 26.29
C GLU A 209 44.08 36.32 27.49
N ALA A 210 43.41 35.97 28.59
CA ALA A 210 43.41 36.77 29.81
C ALA A 210 44.81 36.88 30.46
N GLU A 211 45.62 35.82 30.38
CA GLU A 211 47.01 35.83 30.83
C GLU A 211 47.89 36.71 29.94
N LEU A 212 47.78 36.57 28.61
CA LEU A 212 48.49 37.45 27.67
C LEU A 212 48.06 38.90 27.82
N VAL A 213 46.76 39.19 27.95
CA VAL A 213 46.28 40.56 28.14
C VAL A 213 46.78 41.14 29.46
N ARG A 214 46.87 40.35 30.54
CA ARG A 214 47.49 40.78 31.80
C ARG A 214 48.98 41.10 31.66
N ASP A 215 49.73 40.29 30.92
CA ASP A 215 51.17 40.48 30.71
C ASP A 215 51.47 41.66 29.76
N TRP A 216 50.51 42.02 28.92
CA TRP A 216 50.57 43.17 28.00
C TRP A 216 49.90 44.43 28.55
N ASP A 217 49.29 44.37 29.73
CA ASP A 217 48.75 45.55 30.43
C ASP A 217 49.95 46.36 30.96
N VAL A 218 50.58 47.10 30.04
CA VAL A 218 51.64 48.04 30.38
C VAL A 218 51.02 49.08 31.28
N ASP A 219 51.36 49.06 32.57
CA ASP A 219 50.85 49.99 33.58
C ASP A 219 50.70 51.39 32.98
N GLU A 220 49.45 51.84 32.82
CA GLU A 220 49.12 53.14 32.24
C GLU A 220 49.84 54.26 33.02
N GLU A 221 50.04 54.05 34.32
CA GLU A 221 50.87 54.90 35.18
C GLU A 221 52.36 54.88 34.79
N MET A 222 52.95 53.74 34.43
CA MET A 222 54.35 53.64 34.01
C MET A 222 54.59 54.32 32.66
N VAL A 223 53.66 54.16 31.71
CA VAL A 223 53.69 54.90 30.44
C VAL A 223 53.51 56.40 30.70
N GLY A 224 52.59 56.76 31.60
CA GLY A 224 52.37 58.14 32.06
C GLY A 224 53.59 58.75 32.74
N MET A 225 54.35 57.98 33.52
CA MET A 225 55.59 58.43 34.16
C MET A 225 56.69 58.64 33.12
N LYS A 226 56.93 57.67 32.24
CA LYS A 226 57.96 57.78 31.19
C LYS A 226 57.67 58.92 30.21
N THR A 227 56.41 59.15 29.86
CA THR A 227 56.02 60.29 29.01
C THR A 227 56.27 61.63 29.71
N LYS A 228 55.95 61.76 31.00
CA LYS A 228 56.29 62.95 31.80
C LYS A 228 57.81 63.18 31.88
N GLU A 229 58.58 62.11 32.07
CA GLU A 229 60.04 62.18 32.09
C GLU A 229 60.61 62.62 30.74
N VAL A 230 60.12 62.03 29.64
CA VAL A 230 60.50 62.44 28.27
C VAL A 230 60.15 63.90 28.02
N MET A 231 58.95 64.36 28.40
CA MET A 231 58.57 65.78 28.27
C MET A 231 59.45 66.69 29.12
N LYS A 232 59.88 66.25 30.30
CA LYS A 232 60.81 67.01 31.16
C LYS A 232 62.19 67.12 30.52
N VAL A 233 62.71 66.03 29.95
CA VAL A 233 63.99 66.02 29.23
C VAL A 233 63.92 66.89 27.98
N LEU A 234 62.84 66.81 27.20
CA LEU A 234 62.62 67.69 26.03
C LEU A 234 62.59 69.16 26.44
N ARG A 235 61.88 69.51 27.52
CA ARG A 235 61.86 70.88 28.06
C ARG A 235 63.24 71.33 28.55
N GLN A 236 64.01 70.43 29.17
CA GLN A 236 65.37 70.72 29.62
C GLN A 236 66.33 70.91 28.43
N LEU A 237 66.17 70.14 27.36
CA LEU A 237 66.90 70.32 26.11
C LEU A 237 66.53 71.64 25.43
N GLU A 238 65.24 71.99 25.38
CA GLU A 238 64.78 73.27 24.85
C GLU A 238 65.29 74.47 25.68
N SER A 239 65.36 74.30 26.99
CA SER A 239 65.98 75.28 27.91
C SER A 239 67.50 75.35 27.76
N ALA A 240 68.15 74.21 27.49
CA ALA A 240 69.59 74.14 27.22
C ALA A 240 69.91 74.77 25.86
N ASP A 241 69.16 74.50 24.80
CA ASP A 241 69.28 75.17 23.49
C ASP A 241 69.07 76.68 23.60
N GLY A 242 68.16 77.13 24.49
CA GLY A 242 68.04 78.55 24.88
C GLY A 242 69.29 79.13 25.56
N ALA A 243 70.00 78.33 26.35
CA ALA A 243 71.24 78.73 27.02
C ALA A 243 72.45 78.73 26.06
N TRP A 244 72.54 77.75 25.15
CA TRP A 244 73.54 77.73 24.07
C TRP A 244 73.36 78.92 23.11
N THR A 245 72.12 79.25 22.74
CA THR A 245 71.83 80.42 21.89
C THR A 245 72.10 81.77 22.59
N SER A 246 71.88 81.85 23.91
CA SER A 246 72.21 83.05 24.70
C SER A 246 73.71 83.23 24.93
N HIS A 247 74.47 82.13 25.06
CA HIS A 247 75.92 82.18 25.24
C HIS A 247 76.66 82.61 23.96
N VAL A 248 76.20 82.17 22.78
CA VAL A 248 76.77 82.57 21.48
C VAL A 248 76.56 84.06 21.15
N MET A 249 75.46 84.66 21.64
CA MET A 249 75.18 86.09 21.39
C MET A 249 75.96 87.05 22.30
N HIS A 250 76.45 86.61 23.46
CA HIS A 250 77.17 87.48 24.41
C HIS A 250 78.69 87.59 24.16
N GLU A 251 79.31 86.71 23.38
CA GLU A 251 80.71 86.89 22.94
C GLU A 251 80.87 87.84 21.74
N GLY A 252 79.79 88.12 21.00
CA GLY A 252 79.83 88.99 19.81
C GLY A 252 79.81 90.50 20.08
N ALA A 253 79.46 90.94 21.29
CA ALA A 253 79.17 92.35 21.58
C ALA A 253 80.36 93.17 22.13
N SER A 254 81.54 92.57 22.36
CA SER A 254 82.66 93.22 23.07
C SER A 254 83.96 93.39 22.24
N ARG A 255 83.86 93.48 20.90
CA ARG A 255 85.01 93.76 20.02
C ARG A 255 84.65 94.69 18.85
N LYS A 256 84.34 95.96 19.14
CA LYS A 256 84.33 97.02 18.10
C LYS A 256 84.40 98.43 18.71
N ARG A 257 85.42 98.65 19.54
CA ARG A 257 86.07 99.95 19.71
C ARG A 257 87.57 99.68 19.56
N ASP A 258 88.26 100.62 18.92
CA ASP A 258 89.69 100.62 18.58
C ASP A 258 90.07 99.91 17.27
N ARG A 259 89.93 100.65 16.16
CA ARG A 259 91.06 100.82 15.22
C ARG A 259 90.84 102.07 14.37
N GLU A 260 91.43 103.16 14.86
CA GLU A 260 91.73 104.38 14.13
C GLU A 260 92.64 104.11 12.92
N ASP A 261 92.67 105.10 12.03
CA ASP A 261 93.84 105.57 11.29
C ASP A 261 94.71 104.53 10.57
N THR A 262 94.64 104.55 9.24
CA THR A 262 95.85 104.60 8.40
C THR A 262 95.51 104.89 6.93
N ALA A 263 96.08 106.00 6.46
CA ALA A 263 96.65 106.22 5.14
C ALA A 263 95.75 106.56 3.92
N ARG A 264 95.84 107.86 3.58
CA ARG A 264 96.14 108.48 2.27
C ARG A 264 95.15 108.36 1.11
#